data_AF-A0A9R1H6M2-F1
#
_entry.id   AF-A0A9R1H6M2-F1
#
_cell.length_a   1.000
_cell.length_b   1.000
_cell.length_c   1.000
_cell.angle_alpha   90.00
_cell.angle_beta   90.00
_cell.angle_gamma   90.00
#
_symmetry.space_group_name_H-M   'P 1'
#
loop_
_entity.id
_entity.type
_entity.pdbx_description
1 polymer ?
#
loop_
_entity_poly.entity_id
_entity_poly.type
_entity_poly.pdbx_seq_one_letter_code
_entity_poly.pdbx_strand_id
1 'polypeptide(L)'
;MVQYNFKKIIVFPPEKDFIDIILSRTQRQTPTVVHKGYAINRICQFYMRTDHYKLSLGQINTARNIIAKISKDYLRLLKYGDTLYRCKCLKVAALGRICTVLKGISPSLAYLEQIRQHMARLPSVDPNTRTILICGYPNVGKSSFMNMVTRADVDVQPYAFTTKSLFVGHADYKYLRYQVIDTPGILDRPFEDWNIIEMCSITALAHLRAAVLFFLDFSRSCGIKSLFMNKPLVIVCNKTDLQPLDGLSEEDMNMSALMDEGVMAVKNAACERLLEQRVEIKMKSKKINDCLNRFHVAMPKPRDNSAGVYSASLKKHYLLANDEWKEDISPGILDGHNVADFLDPDILERCEEMEREEGLRLEEEAAQDAFMIDGHDELTEEQREILGKIRKKKAMLIQEHRMKKSTAESRNSQPRDCRQLTSMGVDPTAAVNRLRNQSRGRKRERSLSRADGDDAMDVDGQHSDKKLRTMSRSRSKSRPIEEVVPEVEGLCQEQEQGGRRGEADRVIPTLKPKHLFSEKRGIGKTSRR
;
A
#
# COMPACT_ATOMS: atom_id res chain seq x y z
N MET A 1 16.74 -26.00 7.22
CA MET A 1 17.87 -26.61 6.48
C MET A 1 18.59 -25.48 5.78
N VAL A 2 19.90 -25.33 5.97
CA VAL A 2 20.63 -24.13 5.53
C VAL A 2 20.78 -24.15 4.01
N GLN A 3 20.11 -23.23 3.32
CA GLN A 3 20.40 -22.93 1.92
C GLN A 3 21.79 -22.27 1.90
N TYR A 4 22.81 -23.01 1.48
CA TYR A 4 24.18 -22.52 1.49
C TYR A 4 24.36 -21.47 0.39
N ASN A 5 24.65 -20.24 0.79
CA ASN A 5 24.99 -19.16 -0.12
C ASN A 5 26.50 -18.98 -0.17
N PHE A 6 27.16 -19.64 -1.13
CA PHE A 6 28.61 -19.57 -1.33
C PHE A 6 29.10 -18.17 -1.71
N LYS A 7 28.22 -17.28 -2.18
CA LYS A 7 28.56 -15.89 -2.50
C LYS A 7 28.81 -15.02 -1.27
N LYS A 8 28.39 -15.47 -0.07
CA LYS A 8 28.65 -14.75 1.19
C LYS A 8 30.09 -14.91 1.69
N ILE A 9 30.88 -15.80 1.10
CA ILE A 9 32.28 -15.97 1.51
C ILE A 9 33.07 -14.73 1.06
N ILE A 10 33.64 -14.02 2.04
CA ILE A 10 34.51 -12.87 1.83
C ILE A 10 35.73 -13.25 0.98
N VAL A 11 36.20 -12.29 0.19
CA VAL A 11 37.40 -12.43 -0.64
C VAL A 11 38.61 -12.65 0.25
N PHE A 12 39.46 -13.60 -0.13
CA PHE A 12 40.75 -13.80 0.52
C PHE A 12 41.80 -12.94 -0.22
N PRO A 13 42.31 -11.86 0.41
CA PRO A 13 43.31 -11.02 -0.23
C PRO A 13 44.64 -11.76 -0.39
N PRO A 14 45.46 -11.39 -1.40
CA PRO A 14 46.81 -11.90 -1.52
C PRO A 14 47.68 -11.46 -0.33
N GLU A 15 48.79 -12.15 -0.10
CA GLU A 15 49.66 -11.98 1.08
C GLU A 15 50.05 -10.51 1.34
N LYS A 16 50.53 -9.80 0.32
CA LYS A 16 50.99 -8.41 0.43
C LYS A 16 49.86 -7.51 0.88
N ASP A 17 48.74 -7.55 0.16
CA ASP A 17 47.54 -6.79 0.48
C ASP A 17 47.01 -7.14 1.88
N PHE A 18 47.07 -8.41 2.28
CA PHE A 18 46.60 -8.83 3.60
C PHE A 18 47.44 -8.23 4.73
N ILE A 19 48.77 -8.25 4.59
CA ILE A 19 49.70 -7.62 5.54
C ILE A 19 49.47 -6.11 5.56
N ASP A 20 49.36 -5.48 4.39
CA ASP A 20 49.18 -4.03 4.27
C ASP A 20 47.84 -3.57 4.86
N ILE A 21 46.75 -4.31 4.62
CA ILE A 21 45.44 -4.06 5.24
C ILE A 21 45.54 -4.14 6.77
N ILE A 22 46.19 -5.18 7.30
CA ILE A 22 46.30 -5.37 8.76
C ILE A 22 47.17 -4.28 9.40
N LEU A 23 48.33 -3.98 8.82
CA LEU A 23 49.25 -2.97 9.35
C LEU A 23 48.66 -1.56 9.23
N SER A 24 48.02 -1.23 8.11
CA SER A 24 47.31 0.03 7.90
C SER A 24 46.13 0.18 8.86
N ARG A 25 45.36 -0.89 9.10
CA ARG A 25 44.26 -0.89 10.09
C ARG A 25 44.78 -0.71 11.51
N THR A 26 45.90 -1.35 11.85
CA THR A 26 46.57 -1.19 13.15
C THR A 26 47.07 0.24 13.35
N GLN A 27 47.42 0.94 12.26
CA GLN A 27 47.82 2.35 12.28
C GLN A 27 46.62 3.30 12.41
N ARG A 28 45.41 2.90 12.00
CA ARG A 28 44.25 3.80 11.84
C ARG A 28 43.19 3.76 12.96
N GLN A 29 42.99 2.71 13.76
CA GLN A 29 42.20 2.70 15.04
C GLN A 29 41.90 1.27 15.60
N THR A 30 41.68 1.16 16.92
CA THR A 30 41.09 0.01 17.68
C THR A 30 39.55 0.03 17.69
N PRO A 31 38.81 -0.97 18.26
CA PRO A 31 38.75 -2.42 18.02
C PRO A 31 37.41 -2.80 17.32
N THR A 32 37.32 -3.96 16.66
CA THR A 32 36.02 -4.46 16.14
C THR A 32 35.80 -5.94 16.44
N VAL A 33 34.56 -6.24 16.86
CA VAL A 33 33.99 -7.53 17.24
C VAL A 33 33.97 -8.49 16.04
N VAL A 34 34.33 -9.77 16.29
CA VAL A 34 34.27 -10.85 15.30
C VAL A 34 33.08 -11.74 15.61
N HIS A 35 32.12 -11.82 14.67
CA HIS A 35 31.01 -12.76 14.77
C HIS A 35 31.46 -14.19 14.44
N LYS A 36 30.90 -15.18 15.16
CA LYS A 36 31.14 -16.61 14.92
C LYS A 36 30.40 -17.06 13.65
N GLY A 37 31.15 -17.51 12.65
CA GLY A 37 30.64 -18.11 11.41
C GLY A 37 30.41 -19.61 11.52
N TYR A 38 29.36 -20.08 10.83
CA TYR A 38 28.78 -21.41 10.84
C TYR A 38 29.54 -22.44 9.96
N ALA A 39 29.40 -23.72 10.29
CA ALA A 39 30.08 -24.83 9.64
C ALA A 39 29.51 -25.20 8.26
N ILE A 40 30.39 -25.35 7.27
CA ILE A 40 30.13 -25.81 5.90
C ILE A 40 30.90 -27.12 5.70
N ASN A 41 30.23 -28.27 5.61
CA ASN A 41 30.95 -29.55 5.48
C ASN A 41 30.45 -30.53 4.41
N ARG A 42 29.38 -30.22 3.63
CA ARG A 42 28.71 -31.30 2.87
C ARG A 42 28.64 -31.16 1.34
N ILE A 43 28.96 -29.99 0.77
CA ILE A 43 29.02 -29.80 -0.71
C ILE A 43 30.47 -29.65 -1.20
N CYS A 44 31.40 -29.24 -0.32
CA CYS A 44 32.83 -29.13 -0.63
C CYS A 44 33.52 -30.48 -0.92
N GLN A 45 32.92 -31.61 -0.51
CA GLN A 45 33.50 -32.94 -0.67
C GLN A 45 33.57 -33.40 -2.14
N PHE A 46 32.77 -32.79 -3.03
CA PHE A 46 32.64 -33.24 -4.42
C PHE A 46 33.56 -32.48 -5.41
N TYR A 47 33.76 -31.17 -5.22
CA TYR A 47 34.56 -30.33 -6.14
C TYR A 47 36.04 -30.18 -5.74
N MET A 48 36.45 -30.71 -4.59
CA MET A 48 37.78 -30.49 -4.03
C MET A 48 38.51 -31.81 -3.86
N ARG A 49 39.79 -31.87 -4.24
CA ARG A 49 40.70 -32.89 -3.68
C ARG A 49 40.69 -32.67 -2.16
N THR A 50 39.98 -33.55 -1.45
CA THR A 50 39.58 -33.36 -0.04
C THR A 50 40.75 -33.05 0.88
N ASP A 51 41.93 -33.53 0.50
CA ASP A 51 43.11 -33.48 1.34
C ASP A 51 43.77 -32.09 1.27
N HIS A 52 43.91 -31.52 0.08
CA HIS A 52 44.49 -30.19 -0.09
C HIS A 52 43.63 -29.07 0.51
N TYR A 53 42.30 -29.17 0.39
CA TYR A 53 41.39 -28.20 1.00
C TYR A 53 41.40 -28.26 2.53
N LYS A 54 41.30 -29.46 3.10
CA LYS A 54 41.38 -29.66 4.56
C LYS A 54 42.74 -29.24 5.11
N LEU A 55 43.82 -29.56 4.39
CA LEU A 55 45.18 -29.18 4.78
C LEU A 55 45.35 -27.65 4.75
N SER A 56 44.84 -26.97 3.72
CA SER A 56 44.88 -25.50 3.62
C SER A 56 44.09 -24.82 4.74
N LEU A 57 42.88 -25.30 5.05
CA LEU A 57 42.10 -24.80 6.19
C LEU A 57 42.78 -25.12 7.54
N GLY A 58 43.40 -26.29 7.65
CA GLY A 58 44.19 -26.70 8.80
C GLY A 58 45.36 -25.75 9.05
N GLN A 59 46.12 -25.41 8.00
CA GLN A 59 47.22 -24.44 8.05
C GLN A 59 46.78 -23.05 8.50
N ILE A 60 45.60 -22.59 8.08
CA ILE A 60 45.04 -21.31 8.56
C ILE A 60 44.68 -21.39 10.05
N ASN A 61 44.07 -22.49 10.49
CA ASN A 61 43.71 -22.66 11.90
C ASN A 61 44.93 -22.75 12.80
N THR A 62 46.00 -23.44 12.37
CA THR A 62 47.26 -23.48 13.11
C THR A 62 47.93 -22.11 13.14
N ALA A 63 47.98 -21.38 12.01
CA ALA A 63 48.51 -20.02 11.96
C ALA A 63 47.76 -19.06 12.90
N ARG A 64 46.42 -19.14 12.94
CA ARG A 64 45.59 -18.38 13.89
C ARG A 64 46.00 -18.65 15.35
N ASN A 65 46.20 -19.92 15.70
CA ASN A 65 46.58 -20.30 17.06
C ASN A 65 48.01 -19.82 17.41
N ILE A 66 48.94 -19.88 16.46
CA ILE A 66 50.32 -19.37 16.61
C ILE A 66 50.30 -17.85 16.81
N ILE A 67 49.55 -17.10 15.99
CA ILE A 67 49.42 -15.64 16.13
C ILE A 67 48.82 -15.29 17.50
N ALA A 68 47.78 -15.99 17.94
CA ALA A 68 47.20 -15.78 19.27
C ALA A 68 48.20 -16.04 20.40
N LYS A 69 49.05 -17.06 20.26
CA LYS A 69 50.12 -17.36 21.23
C LYS A 69 51.18 -16.26 21.26
N ILE A 70 51.69 -15.84 20.09
CA ILE A 70 52.66 -14.75 19.94
C ILE A 70 52.10 -13.48 20.61
N SER A 71 50.86 -13.08 20.29
CA SER A 71 50.24 -11.90 20.88
C SER A 71 50.18 -11.99 22.41
N LYS A 72 49.80 -13.14 22.98
CA LYS A 72 49.74 -13.33 24.44
C LYS A 72 51.12 -13.30 25.11
N ASP A 73 52.14 -13.85 24.45
CA ASP A 73 53.52 -13.87 24.98
C ASP A 73 54.11 -12.46 24.98
N TYR A 74 53.97 -11.72 23.88
CA TYR A 74 54.47 -10.34 23.79
C TYR A 74 53.71 -9.36 24.68
N LEU A 75 52.40 -9.52 24.86
CA LEU A 75 51.64 -8.73 25.83
C LEU A 75 52.09 -8.99 27.28
N ARG A 76 52.51 -10.22 27.62
CA ARG A 76 53.11 -10.52 28.93
C ARG A 76 54.46 -9.86 29.10
N LEU A 77 55.33 -9.92 28.09
CA LEU A 77 56.65 -9.29 28.12
C LEU A 77 56.58 -7.76 28.19
N LEU A 78 55.59 -7.15 27.52
CA LEU A 78 55.44 -5.70 27.47
C LEU A 78 55.10 -5.09 28.85
N LYS A 79 54.54 -5.87 29.79
CA LYS A 79 54.24 -5.41 31.16
C LYS A 79 55.48 -5.04 31.97
N TYR A 80 56.63 -5.63 31.63
CA TYR A 80 57.92 -5.42 32.30
C TYR A 80 58.86 -4.52 31.47
N GLY A 81 58.30 -3.68 30.59
CA GLY A 81 59.07 -2.76 29.76
C GLY A 81 59.40 -1.47 30.51
N ASP A 82 60.68 -1.27 30.86
CA ASP A 82 61.12 -0.11 31.66
C ASP A 82 61.34 1.16 30.82
N THR A 83 61.59 1.01 29.51
CA THR A 83 61.87 2.14 28.61
C THR A 83 61.00 2.11 27.36
N LEU A 84 60.70 3.30 26.83
CA LEU A 84 59.96 3.44 25.58
C LEU A 84 60.63 2.70 24.41
N TYR A 85 61.97 2.73 24.36
CA TYR A 85 62.75 2.03 23.34
C TYR A 85 62.52 0.51 23.42
N ARG A 86 62.60 -0.09 24.62
CA ARG A 86 62.37 -1.52 24.84
C ARG A 86 60.95 -1.93 24.46
N CYS A 87 59.95 -1.12 24.80
CA CYS A 87 58.56 -1.33 24.39
C CYS A 87 58.38 -1.25 22.86
N LYS A 88 59.03 -0.29 22.18
CA LYS A 88 59.03 -0.18 20.72
C LYS A 88 59.65 -1.42 20.06
N CYS A 89 60.80 -1.88 20.55
CA CYS A 89 61.46 -3.09 20.04
C CYS A 89 60.57 -4.33 20.19
N LEU A 90 59.92 -4.51 21.35
CA LEU A 90 59.00 -5.62 21.58
C LEU A 90 57.78 -5.57 20.64
N LYS A 91 57.21 -4.38 20.43
CA LYS A 91 56.10 -4.17 19.48
C LYS A 91 56.52 -4.55 18.05
N VAL A 92 57.66 -4.04 17.58
CA VAL A 92 58.17 -4.32 16.22
C VAL A 92 58.47 -5.81 16.06
N ALA A 93 59.09 -6.45 17.04
CA ALA A 93 59.37 -7.88 17.01
C ALA A 93 58.09 -8.74 16.99
N ALA A 94 57.05 -8.36 17.75
CA ALA A 94 55.76 -9.05 17.75
C ALA A 94 55.09 -8.97 16.37
N LEU A 95 55.00 -7.77 15.79
CA LEU A 95 54.41 -7.56 14.47
C LEU A 95 55.21 -8.27 13.37
N GLY A 96 56.55 -8.25 13.45
CA GLY A 96 57.42 -8.97 12.53
C GLY A 96 57.16 -10.48 12.56
N ARG A 97 57.07 -11.09 13.76
CA ARG A 97 56.75 -12.53 13.89
C ARG A 97 55.36 -12.88 13.36
N ILE A 98 54.36 -12.03 13.61
CA ILE A 98 53.02 -12.21 13.05
C ILE A 98 53.07 -12.16 11.52
N CYS A 99 53.78 -11.19 10.94
CA CYS A 99 53.96 -11.10 9.50
C CYS A 99 54.63 -12.35 8.94
N THR A 100 55.69 -12.88 9.56
CA THR A 100 56.35 -14.12 9.11
C THR A 100 55.41 -15.32 9.07
N VAL A 101 54.51 -15.46 10.05
CA VAL A 101 53.48 -16.51 10.04
C VAL A 101 52.49 -16.30 8.89
N LEU A 102 52.11 -15.05 8.61
CA LEU A 102 51.24 -14.71 7.48
C LEU A 102 51.90 -15.01 6.12
N LYS A 103 53.21 -14.78 5.99
CA LYS A 103 53.96 -15.16 4.77
C LYS A 103 53.94 -16.67 4.53
N GLY A 104 54.02 -17.46 5.61
CA GLY A 104 53.98 -18.93 5.54
C GLY A 104 52.66 -19.52 5.01
N ILE A 105 51.54 -18.82 5.15
CA ILE A 105 50.21 -19.28 4.70
C ILE A 105 49.79 -18.74 3.31
N SER A 106 50.66 -17.97 2.66
CA SER A 106 50.45 -17.37 1.34
C SER A 106 49.92 -18.35 0.27
N PRO A 107 50.54 -19.52 0.05
CA PRO A 107 50.06 -20.47 -0.98
C PRO A 107 48.66 -21.02 -0.67
N SER A 108 48.35 -21.24 0.61
CA SER A 108 47.05 -21.75 1.06
C SER A 108 45.94 -20.71 0.86
N LEU A 109 46.24 -19.42 1.10
CA LEU A 109 45.31 -18.32 0.84
C LEU A 109 45.02 -18.16 -0.66
N ALA A 110 46.05 -18.24 -1.51
CA ALA A 110 45.87 -18.18 -2.97
C ALA A 110 45.00 -19.34 -3.49
N TYR A 111 45.23 -20.55 -2.98
CA TYR A 111 44.42 -21.72 -3.32
C TYR A 111 42.96 -21.57 -2.88
N LEU A 112 42.72 -21.10 -1.65
CA LEU A 112 41.36 -20.88 -1.15
C LEU A 112 40.63 -19.76 -1.89
N GLU A 113 41.34 -18.74 -2.37
CA GLU A 113 40.74 -17.69 -3.20
C GLU A 113 40.29 -18.25 -4.55
N GLN A 114 41.12 -19.05 -5.22
CA GLN A 114 40.72 -19.73 -6.47
C GLN A 114 39.47 -20.59 -6.24
N ILE A 115 39.47 -21.39 -5.17
CA ILE A 115 38.32 -22.21 -4.82
C ILE A 115 37.08 -21.34 -4.55
N ARG A 116 37.22 -20.26 -3.79
CA ARG A 116 36.10 -19.36 -3.49
C ARG A 116 35.49 -18.79 -4.78
N GLN A 117 36.31 -18.38 -5.73
CA GLN A 117 35.85 -17.88 -7.04
C GLN A 117 35.10 -18.97 -7.82
N HIS A 118 35.59 -20.21 -7.81
CA HIS A 118 34.87 -21.34 -8.41
C HIS A 118 33.56 -21.66 -7.69
N MET A 119 33.55 -21.70 -6.34
CA MET A 119 32.35 -21.96 -5.54
C MET A 119 31.29 -20.87 -5.67
N ALA A 120 31.69 -19.60 -5.85
CA ALA A 120 30.77 -18.50 -6.05
C ALA A 120 29.97 -18.59 -7.36
N ARG A 121 30.51 -19.31 -8.36
CA ARG A 121 29.86 -19.56 -9.65
C ARG A 121 28.91 -20.76 -9.63
N LEU A 122 29.00 -21.63 -8.61
CA LEU A 122 28.13 -22.80 -8.53
C LEU A 122 26.67 -22.37 -8.31
N PRO A 123 25.72 -23.00 -9.01
CA PRO A 123 24.31 -22.72 -8.79
C PRO A 123 23.85 -23.25 -7.42
N SER A 124 22.91 -22.55 -6.80
CA SER A 124 22.31 -23.00 -5.55
C SER A 124 21.24 -24.06 -5.83
N VAL A 125 21.54 -25.32 -5.56
CA VAL A 125 20.60 -26.45 -5.67
C VAL A 125 20.07 -26.79 -4.28
N ASP A 126 18.75 -26.96 -4.14
CA ASP A 126 18.16 -27.51 -2.92
C ASP A 126 17.75 -28.98 -3.16
N PRO A 127 18.42 -29.95 -2.52
CA PRO A 127 18.17 -31.37 -2.77
C PRO A 127 16.79 -31.86 -2.31
N ASN A 128 16.08 -31.10 -1.47
CA ASN A 128 14.75 -31.49 -0.98
C ASN A 128 13.61 -30.94 -1.84
N THR A 129 13.89 -29.90 -2.62
CA THR A 129 12.89 -29.32 -3.53
C THR A 129 12.58 -30.27 -4.67
N ARG A 130 11.50 -29.99 -5.41
CA ARG A 130 11.10 -30.80 -6.56
C ARG A 130 12.09 -30.53 -7.68
N THR A 131 12.84 -31.57 -8.03
CA THR A 131 13.90 -31.47 -9.02
C THR A 131 13.61 -32.41 -10.18
N ILE A 132 13.84 -31.93 -11.39
CA ILE A 132 13.84 -32.72 -12.62
C ILE A 132 15.27 -32.73 -13.11
N LEU A 133 15.83 -33.91 -13.30
CA LEU A 133 17.20 -34.11 -13.75
C LEU A 133 17.18 -34.55 -15.21
N ILE A 134 17.83 -33.79 -16.07
CA ILE A 134 17.96 -34.11 -17.50
C ILE A 134 19.27 -34.87 -17.68
N CYS A 135 19.18 -36.14 -18.05
CA CYS A 135 20.31 -37.04 -18.29
C CYS A 135 20.22 -37.64 -19.69
N GLY A 136 21.35 -38.09 -20.22
CA GLY A 136 21.42 -38.71 -21.56
C GLY A 136 22.77 -38.47 -22.22
N TYR A 137 22.98 -39.06 -23.40
CA TYR A 137 24.25 -38.99 -24.11
C TYR A 137 24.61 -37.56 -24.52
N PRO A 138 25.90 -37.25 -24.74
CA PRO A 138 26.28 -35.99 -25.40
C PRO A 138 25.53 -35.81 -26.73
N ASN A 139 25.21 -34.56 -27.10
CA ASN A 139 24.58 -34.18 -28.39
C ASN A 139 23.16 -34.70 -28.68
N VAL A 140 22.44 -35.20 -27.68
CA VAL A 140 21.02 -35.60 -27.81
C VAL A 140 20.02 -34.44 -27.67
N GLY A 141 20.48 -33.21 -27.40
CA GLY A 141 19.59 -32.03 -27.28
C GLY A 141 19.12 -31.67 -25.87
N LYS A 142 19.76 -32.18 -24.81
CA LYS A 142 19.43 -31.90 -23.39
C LYS A 142 19.38 -30.40 -23.06
N SER A 143 20.43 -29.67 -23.41
CA SER A 143 20.54 -28.24 -23.11
C SER A 143 19.55 -27.40 -23.92
N SER A 144 19.23 -27.83 -25.15
CA SER A 144 18.17 -27.21 -25.97
C SER A 144 16.80 -27.34 -25.31
N PHE A 145 16.47 -28.53 -24.81
CA PHE A 145 15.23 -28.75 -24.04
C PHE A 145 15.19 -27.88 -22.77
N MET A 146 16.31 -27.68 -22.08
CA MET A 146 16.33 -26.80 -20.90
C MET A 146 16.01 -25.34 -21.25
N ASN A 147 16.52 -24.83 -22.38
CA ASN A 147 16.26 -23.45 -22.84
C ASN A 147 14.79 -23.26 -23.28
N MET A 148 14.13 -24.31 -23.79
CA MET A 148 12.70 -24.25 -24.14
C MET A 148 11.79 -24.30 -22.91
N VAL A 149 12.14 -25.16 -21.94
CA VAL A 149 11.31 -25.38 -20.75
C VAL A 149 11.50 -24.30 -19.69
N THR A 150 12.69 -23.70 -19.62
CA THR A 150 13.06 -22.73 -18.59
C THR A 150 13.65 -21.47 -19.20
N ARG A 151 13.67 -20.38 -18.43
CA ARG A 151 14.34 -19.13 -18.82
C ARG A 151 15.88 -19.19 -18.67
N ALA A 152 16.46 -20.38 -18.56
CA ALA A 152 17.91 -20.52 -18.47
C ALA A 152 18.53 -20.34 -19.86
N ASP A 153 19.72 -19.77 -19.90
CA ASP A 153 20.49 -19.58 -21.13
C ASP A 153 21.71 -20.49 -21.08
N VAL A 154 21.60 -21.65 -21.73
CA VAL A 154 22.67 -22.65 -21.84
C VAL A 154 23.18 -22.68 -23.27
N ASP A 155 24.50 -22.59 -23.43
CA ASP A 155 25.14 -22.68 -24.74
C ASP A 155 24.93 -24.05 -25.41
N VAL A 156 24.27 -24.05 -26.57
CA VAL A 156 24.07 -25.25 -27.39
C VAL A 156 25.03 -25.21 -28.57
N GLN A 157 25.93 -26.18 -28.65
CA GLN A 157 26.88 -26.36 -29.76
C GLN A 157 26.90 -27.83 -30.20
N PRO A 158 27.28 -28.14 -31.46
CA PRO A 158 27.12 -29.50 -32.01
C PRO A 158 28.20 -30.50 -31.56
N TYR A 159 29.22 -30.09 -30.80
CA TYR A 159 30.27 -30.96 -30.30
C TYR A 159 29.93 -31.51 -28.90
N ALA A 160 30.46 -32.68 -28.55
CA ALA A 160 30.22 -33.28 -27.24
C ALA A 160 30.81 -32.45 -26.09
N PHE A 161 30.25 -32.59 -24.88
CA PHE A 161 30.70 -31.93 -23.65
C PHE A 161 30.62 -30.39 -23.66
N THR A 162 29.60 -29.83 -24.33
CA THR A 162 29.24 -28.41 -24.22
C THR A 162 29.02 -28.00 -22.77
N THR A 163 28.26 -28.80 -22.00
CA THR A 163 28.01 -28.57 -20.59
C THR A 163 29.02 -29.31 -19.72
N LYS A 164 29.94 -28.56 -19.11
CA LYS A 164 30.97 -29.09 -18.18
C LYS A 164 30.53 -29.06 -16.71
N SER A 165 29.50 -28.29 -16.40
CA SER A 165 28.94 -28.09 -15.06
C SER A 165 27.43 -28.29 -15.07
N LEU A 166 26.86 -28.60 -13.90
CA LEU A 166 25.41 -28.64 -13.72
C LEU A 166 24.83 -27.23 -13.88
N PHE A 167 23.84 -27.09 -14.76
CA PHE A 167 23.06 -25.86 -14.89
C PHE A 167 21.69 -26.06 -14.26
N VAL A 168 21.13 -25.00 -13.68
CA VAL A 168 19.85 -25.05 -12.99
C VAL A 168 18.91 -24.03 -13.60
N GLY A 169 17.83 -24.52 -14.19
CA GLY A 169 16.67 -23.76 -14.61
C GLY A 169 15.52 -23.87 -13.61
N HIS A 170 14.58 -22.93 -13.68
CA HIS A 170 13.33 -22.99 -12.92
C HIS A 170 12.15 -23.04 -13.87
N ALA A 171 11.19 -23.91 -13.56
CA ALA A 171 9.92 -24.02 -14.26
C ALA A 171 8.77 -24.07 -13.27
N ASP A 172 7.62 -23.53 -13.65
CA ASP A 172 6.40 -23.60 -12.87
C ASP A 172 5.40 -24.58 -13.50
N TYR A 173 4.77 -25.40 -12.67
CA TYR A 173 3.74 -26.37 -13.07
C TYR A 173 2.75 -26.60 -11.92
N LYS A 174 1.44 -26.59 -12.19
CA LYS A 174 0.35 -26.70 -11.18
C LYS A 174 0.60 -25.81 -9.94
N TYR A 175 0.98 -24.53 -10.17
CA TYR A 175 1.32 -23.55 -9.12
C TYR A 175 2.50 -23.92 -8.20
N LEU A 176 3.30 -24.92 -8.60
CA LEU A 176 4.48 -25.37 -7.86
C LEU A 176 5.73 -25.08 -8.68
N ARG A 177 6.77 -24.63 -7.98
CA ARG A 177 8.08 -24.38 -8.59
C ARG A 177 8.93 -25.65 -8.61
N TYR A 178 9.47 -25.95 -9.78
CA TYR A 178 10.38 -27.06 -10.04
C TYR A 178 11.77 -26.51 -10.39
N GLN A 179 12.79 -27.25 -9.97
CA GLN A 179 14.17 -27.04 -10.37
C GLN A 179 14.49 -28.03 -11.49
N VAL A 180 14.80 -27.54 -12.68
CA VAL A 180 15.26 -28.37 -13.80
C VAL A 180 16.78 -28.30 -13.79
N ILE A 181 17.45 -29.44 -13.75
CA ILE A 181 18.92 -29.50 -13.70
C ILE A 181 19.41 -30.21 -14.95
N ASP A 182 20.18 -29.50 -15.75
CA ASP A 182 20.89 -30.09 -16.89
C ASP A 182 22.19 -30.72 -16.40
N THR A 183 22.40 -31.99 -16.78
CA THR A 183 23.60 -32.74 -16.46
C THR A 183 24.50 -32.88 -17.68
N PRO A 184 25.84 -32.79 -17.49
CA PRO A 184 26.78 -33.22 -18.50
C PRO A 184 26.44 -34.62 -19.02
N GLY A 185 26.66 -34.83 -20.32
CA GLY A 185 26.36 -36.12 -20.95
C GLY A 185 27.13 -37.26 -20.30
N ILE A 186 26.43 -38.36 -19.99
CA ILE A 186 27.03 -39.56 -19.39
C ILE A 186 27.36 -40.54 -20.52
N LEU A 187 28.54 -41.16 -20.44
CA LEU A 187 28.97 -42.24 -21.32
C LEU A 187 28.93 -43.58 -20.58
N ASP A 188 28.69 -44.65 -21.32
CA ASP A 188 28.67 -46.03 -20.80
C ASP A 188 30.10 -46.58 -20.75
N ARG A 189 30.82 -46.27 -19.67
CA ARG A 189 32.18 -46.79 -19.39
C ARG A 189 32.28 -47.23 -17.93
N PRO A 190 33.22 -48.11 -17.55
CA PRO A 190 33.38 -48.54 -16.17
C PRO A 190 33.68 -47.37 -15.22
N PHE A 191 33.27 -47.52 -13.96
CA PHE A 191 33.32 -46.48 -12.91
C PHE A 191 34.72 -45.90 -12.65
N GLU A 192 35.78 -46.68 -12.92
CA GLU A 192 37.17 -46.32 -12.65
C GLU A 192 37.72 -45.27 -13.64
N ASP A 193 37.17 -45.24 -14.86
CA ASP A 193 37.63 -44.37 -15.94
C ASP A 193 36.77 -43.10 -16.09
N TRP A 194 35.96 -42.79 -15.08
CA TRP A 194 35.05 -41.65 -15.15
C TRP A 194 35.76 -40.32 -14.96
N ASN A 195 35.45 -39.40 -15.87
CA ASN A 195 35.95 -38.04 -15.78
C ASN A 195 35.26 -37.30 -14.63
N ILE A 196 35.93 -36.27 -14.10
CA ILE A 196 35.39 -35.38 -13.05
C ILE A 196 34.00 -34.82 -13.44
N ILE A 197 33.79 -34.58 -14.74
CA ILE A 197 32.53 -34.07 -15.31
C ILE A 197 31.40 -35.11 -15.18
N GLU A 198 31.66 -36.39 -15.45
CA GLU A 198 30.65 -37.45 -15.37
C GLU A 198 30.36 -37.84 -13.92
N MET A 199 31.39 -37.84 -13.07
CA MET A 199 31.24 -37.98 -11.62
C MET A 199 30.26 -36.94 -11.07
N CYS A 200 30.19 -35.75 -11.69
CA CYS A 200 29.25 -34.68 -11.30
C CYS A 200 27.81 -35.05 -11.61
N SER A 201 27.55 -35.52 -12.84
CA SER A 201 26.23 -36.01 -13.24
C SER A 201 25.76 -37.16 -12.35
N ILE A 202 26.68 -38.04 -11.95
CA ILE A 202 26.33 -39.26 -11.20
C ILE A 202 26.17 -38.98 -9.71
N THR A 203 26.93 -38.03 -9.17
CA THR A 203 26.70 -37.52 -7.81
C THR A 203 25.36 -36.81 -7.71
N ALA A 204 24.99 -36.01 -8.73
CA ALA A 204 23.67 -35.43 -8.83
C ALA A 204 22.59 -36.53 -8.91
N LEU A 205 22.82 -37.56 -9.72
CA LEU A 205 21.93 -38.72 -9.83
C LEU A 205 21.86 -39.55 -8.54
N ALA A 206 22.90 -39.63 -7.71
CA ALA A 206 22.85 -40.40 -6.47
C ALA A 206 22.08 -39.65 -5.37
N HIS A 207 22.30 -38.34 -5.24
CA HIS A 207 21.84 -37.59 -4.07
C HIS A 207 20.56 -36.79 -4.27
N LEU A 208 20.18 -36.43 -5.50
CA LEU A 208 18.99 -35.63 -5.75
C LEU A 208 17.73 -36.50 -5.78
N ARG A 209 16.71 -36.14 -5.00
CA ARG A 209 15.39 -36.77 -5.06
C ARG A 209 14.57 -36.16 -6.20
N ALA A 210 14.94 -36.57 -7.41
CA ALA A 210 14.48 -35.99 -8.67
C ALA A 210 13.78 -37.01 -9.56
N ALA A 211 12.89 -36.53 -10.43
CA ALA A 211 12.49 -37.27 -11.62
C ALA A 211 13.62 -37.21 -12.65
N VAL A 212 13.92 -38.34 -13.27
CA VAL A 212 14.98 -38.43 -14.27
C VAL A 212 14.35 -38.47 -15.65
N LEU A 213 14.65 -37.45 -16.46
CA LEU A 213 14.38 -37.42 -17.89
C LEU A 213 15.60 -38.01 -18.59
N PHE A 214 15.46 -39.16 -19.23
CA PHE A 214 16.55 -39.80 -19.96
C PHE A 214 16.36 -39.58 -21.46
N PHE A 215 17.18 -38.69 -22.02
CA PHE A 215 17.16 -38.31 -23.42
C PHE A 215 17.95 -39.31 -24.26
N LEU A 216 17.27 -39.86 -25.25
CA LEU A 216 17.80 -40.76 -26.26
C LEU A 216 17.66 -40.13 -27.65
N ASP A 217 18.62 -40.48 -28.50
CA ASP A 217 18.52 -40.25 -29.94
C ASP A 217 17.99 -41.56 -30.54
N PHE A 218 17.01 -41.50 -31.46
CA PHE A 218 16.36 -42.66 -32.07
C PHE A 218 17.38 -43.65 -32.70
N SER A 219 18.56 -43.16 -33.08
CA SER A 219 19.64 -43.95 -33.67
C SER A 219 20.44 -44.85 -32.71
N ARG A 220 20.29 -44.74 -31.37
CA ARG A 220 21.16 -45.45 -30.41
C ARG A 220 20.39 -46.22 -29.32
N SER A 221 20.52 -47.54 -29.34
CA SER A 221 20.09 -48.45 -28.25
C SER A 221 21.02 -48.31 -27.04
N CYS A 222 20.46 -48.21 -25.82
CA CYS A 222 21.24 -47.87 -24.62
C CYS A 222 20.99 -48.83 -23.43
N GLY A 223 22.06 -49.22 -22.72
CA GLY A 223 22.06 -50.24 -21.65
C GLY A 223 21.92 -49.73 -20.20
N ILE A 224 21.87 -48.43 -19.96
CA ILE A 224 22.00 -47.83 -18.60
C ILE A 224 20.68 -47.85 -17.78
N LYS A 225 19.68 -48.64 -18.14
CA LYS A 225 18.38 -48.67 -17.41
C LYS A 225 18.52 -49.07 -15.91
N SER A 226 19.59 -49.78 -15.56
CA SER A 226 19.82 -50.34 -14.21
C SER A 226 20.13 -49.31 -13.11
N LEU A 227 20.58 -48.09 -13.44
CA LEU A 227 20.96 -47.07 -12.45
C LEU A 227 19.77 -46.34 -11.81
N PHE A 228 18.53 -46.58 -12.28
CA PHE A 228 17.37 -45.74 -11.98
C PHE A 228 16.33 -46.36 -11.02
N MET A 229 16.65 -47.47 -10.34
CA MET A 229 15.67 -48.33 -9.64
C MET A 229 14.77 -47.66 -8.57
N ASN A 230 15.13 -46.47 -8.07
CA ASN A 230 14.37 -45.78 -7.01
C ASN A 230 13.82 -44.40 -7.42
N LYS A 231 13.86 -44.06 -8.71
CA LYS A 231 13.47 -42.75 -9.21
C LYS A 231 12.46 -42.86 -10.34
N PRO A 232 11.52 -41.90 -10.45
CA PRO A 232 10.60 -41.85 -11.57
C PRO A 232 11.41 -41.52 -12.83
N LEU A 233 11.49 -42.50 -13.73
CA LEU A 233 12.18 -42.41 -15.01
C LEU A 233 11.15 -42.09 -16.10
N VAL A 234 11.48 -41.15 -16.97
CA VAL A 234 10.75 -40.89 -18.22
C VAL A 234 11.79 -40.95 -19.33
N ILE A 235 11.59 -41.88 -20.26
CA ILE A 235 12.45 -42.02 -21.43
C ILE A 235 11.89 -41.08 -22.51
N VAL A 236 12.78 -40.29 -23.08
CA VAL A 236 12.45 -39.23 -24.02
C VAL A 236 13.25 -39.45 -25.29
N CYS A 237 12.55 -39.71 -26.39
CA CYS A 237 13.12 -39.90 -27.71
C CYS A 237 13.10 -38.55 -28.43
N ASN A 238 14.28 -37.96 -28.61
CA ASN A 238 14.45 -36.68 -29.30
C ASN A 238 14.88 -36.89 -30.77
N LYS A 239 14.64 -35.87 -31.59
CA LYS A 239 14.90 -35.86 -33.05
C LYS A 239 14.02 -36.80 -33.87
N THR A 240 12.77 -36.98 -33.44
CA THR A 240 11.78 -37.80 -34.17
C THR A 240 11.38 -37.20 -35.52
N ASP A 241 11.78 -35.96 -35.81
CA ASP A 241 11.66 -35.33 -37.12
C ASP A 241 12.55 -35.97 -38.19
N LEU A 242 13.63 -36.66 -37.80
CA LEU A 242 14.59 -37.23 -38.74
C LEU A 242 14.29 -38.67 -39.16
N GLN A 243 13.47 -39.41 -38.40
CA GLN A 243 13.13 -40.82 -38.67
C GLN A 243 11.69 -41.16 -38.24
N PRO A 244 10.98 -42.04 -38.99
CA PRO A 244 9.62 -42.47 -38.67
C PRO A 244 9.56 -43.33 -37.40
N LEU A 245 8.42 -43.24 -36.68
CA LEU A 245 8.20 -43.73 -35.30
C LEU A 245 8.02 -45.25 -35.15
N ASP A 246 8.34 -46.05 -36.18
CA ASP A 246 7.88 -47.45 -36.34
C ASP A 246 8.58 -48.50 -35.44
N GLY A 247 9.14 -48.11 -34.29
CA GLY A 247 9.86 -49.02 -33.38
C GLY A 247 9.84 -48.66 -31.89
N LEU A 248 8.99 -47.73 -31.47
CA LEU A 248 8.96 -47.23 -30.09
C LEU A 248 8.04 -48.07 -29.20
N SER A 249 8.45 -48.26 -27.95
CA SER A 249 7.56 -48.83 -26.94
C SER A 249 6.50 -47.78 -26.53
N GLU A 250 5.28 -48.21 -26.19
CA GLU A 250 4.18 -47.30 -25.80
C GLU A 250 4.51 -46.42 -24.57
N GLU A 251 5.56 -46.75 -23.82
CA GLU A 251 6.02 -45.99 -22.65
C GLU A 251 6.97 -44.83 -22.98
N ASP A 252 7.56 -44.84 -24.18
CA ASP A 252 8.56 -43.86 -24.61
C ASP A 252 7.86 -42.60 -25.18
N MET A 253 8.24 -41.43 -24.67
CA MET A 253 7.66 -40.16 -25.11
C MET A 253 8.49 -39.55 -26.23
N ASN A 254 7.81 -39.13 -27.29
CA ASN A 254 8.42 -38.48 -28.44
C ASN A 254 8.47 -36.96 -28.26
N MET A 255 9.58 -36.37 -28.66
CA MET A 255 9.70 -34.92 -28.77
C MET A 255 10.58 -34.51 -29.95
N SER A 256 10.24 -33.35 -30.54
CA SER A 256 11.15 -32.65 -31.42
C SER A 256 11.41 -31.27 -30.87
N ALA A 257 12.67 -31.02 -30.49
CA ALA A 257 13.11 -29.69 -30.08
C ALA A 257 13.11 -28.69 -31.26
N LEU A 258 13.14 -29.14 -32.52
CA LEU A 258 13.12 -28.22 -33.66
C LEU A 258 11.72 -27.64 -33.90
N MET A 259 10.69 -28.47 -33.75
CA MET A 259 9.29 -28.13 -34.04
C MET A 259 8.51 -27.69 -32.80
N ASP A 260 9.14 -27.65 -31.62
CA ASP A 260 8.51 -27.46 -30.29
C ASP A 260 7.38 -28.46 -29.96
N GLU A 261 7.33 -29.59 -30.67
CA GLU A 261 6.32 -30.63 -30.48
C GLU A 261 6.74 -31.60 -29.35
N GLY A 262 5.79 -31.91 -28.47
CA GLY A 262 5.99 -32.88 -27.37
C GLY A 262 6.78 -32.36 -26.14
N VAL A 263 7.46 -31.21 -26.25
CA VAL A 263 8.28 -30.63 -25.16
C VAL A 263 7.48 -30.43 -23.87
N MET A 264 6.30 -29.81 -23.97
CA MET A 264 5.43 -29.55 -22.82
C MET A 264 4.78 -30.82 -22.28
N ALA A 265 4.49 -31.81 -23.13
CA ALA A 265 3.94 -33.10 -22.71
C ALA A 265 4.95 -33.88 -21.85
N VAL A 266 6.22 -33.95 -22.29
CA VAL A 266 7.33 -34.56 -21.53
C VAL A 266 7.50 -33.88 -20.17
N LYS A 267 7.50 -32.55 -20.14
CA LYS A 267 7.58 -31.77 -18.89
C LYS A 267 6.44 -32.12 -17.94
N ASN A 268 5.20 -32.13 -18.44
CA ASN A 268 4.02 -32.40 -17.64
C ASN A 268 4.04 -33.83 -17.07
N ALA A 269 4.38 -34.81 -17.90
CA ALA A 269 4.49 -36.22 -17.49
C ALA A 269 5.55 -36.42 -16.39
N ALA A 270 6.73 -35.79 -16.53
CA ALA A 270 7.77 -35.87 -15.50
C ALA A 270 7.36 -35.18 -14.19
N CYS A 271 6.70 -34.02 -14.28
CA CYS A 271 6.17 -33.31 -13.12
C CYS A 271 5.10 -34.13 -12.38
N GLU A 272 4.22 -34.81 -13.12
CA GLU A 272 3.13 -35.62 -12.58
C GLU A 272 3.65 -36.88 -11.88
N ARG A 273 4.51 -37.67 -12.54
CA ARG A 273 5.17 -38.84 -11.92
C ARG A 273 5.93 -38.47 -10.64
N LEU A 274 6.61 -37.31 -10.63
CA LEU A 274 7.30 -36.82 -9.43
C LEU A 274 6.32 -36.42 -8.31
N LEU A 275 5.19 -35.81 -8.66
CA LEU A 275 4.17 -35.43 -7.68
C LEU A 275 3.53 -36.64 -7.05
N GLU A 276 3.12 -37.62 -7.85
CA GLU A 276 2.50 -38.85 -7.36
C GLU A 276 3.39 -39.55 -6.34
N GLN A 277 4.67 -39.80 -6.70
CA GLN A 277 5.63 -40.41 -5.79
C GLN A 277 5.81 -39.59 -4.50
N ARG A 278 5.88 -38.25 -4.60
CA ARG A 278 6.05 -37.38 -3.42
C ARG A 278 4.79 -37.35 -2.55
N VAL A 279 3.60 -37.36 -3.14
CA VAL A 279 2.33 -37.44 -2.44
C VAL A 279 2.24 -38.78 -1.72
N GLU A 280 2.62 -39.88 -2.35
CA GLU A 280 2.64 -41.20 -1.72
C GLU A 280 3.59 -41.27 -0.51
N ILE A 281 4.81 -40.75 -0.66
CA ILE A 281 5.77 -40.63 0.45
C ILE A 281 5.22 -39.73 1.56
N LYS A 282 4.53 -38.64 1.19
CA LYS A 282 3.93 -37.72 2.16
C LYS A 282 2.74 -38.36 2.85
N MET A 283 1.92 -39.17 2.16
CA MET A 283 0.78 -39.94 2.67
C MET A 283 1.20 -41.00 3.69
N LYS A 284 2.42 -41.55 3.56
CA LYS A 284 3.02 -42.43 4.57
C LYS A 284 3.56 -41.68 5.81
N SER A 285 3.64 -40.35 5.76
CA SER A 285 4.24 -39.53 6.82
C SER A 285 3.19 -39.00 7.81
N LYS A 286 3.52 -39.02 9.11
CA LYS A 286 2.66 -38.43 10.16
C LYS A 286 2.43 -36.91 10.00
N LYS A 287 3.25 -36.21 9.20
CA LYS A 287 3.17 -34.77 8.93
C LYS A 287 2.02 -34.35 8.01
N ILE A 288 1.10 -35.26 7.67
CA ILE A 288 -0.13 -34.91 6.93
C ILE A 288 -1.12 -34.24 7.87
N ASN A 289 -1.15 -34.68 9.13
CA ASN A 289 -2.11 -34.19 10.11
C ASN A 289 -2.04 -32.67 10.29
N ASP A 290 -0.83 -32.10 10.23
CA ASP A 290 -0.59 -30.65 10.28
C ASP A 290 -1.26 -29.88 9.12
N CYS A 291 -1.47 -30.55 7.98
CA CYS A 291 -2.01 -29.96 6.76
C CYS A 291 -3.48 -30.29 6.53
N LEU A 292 -4.08 -31.25 7.25
CA LEU A 292 -5.46 -31.70 7.02
C LEU A 292 -6.46 -30.55 7.10
N ASN A 293 -6.24 -29.61 8.03
CA ASN A 293 -7.08 -28.42 8.19
C ASN A 293 -7.14 -27.54 6.93
N ARG A 294 -6.12 -27.61 6.05
CA ARG A 294 -6.08 -26.84 4.79
C ARG A 294 -6.79 -27.54 3.63
N PHE A 295 -6.94 -28.87 3.70
CA PHE A 295 -7.65 -29.67 2.70
C PHE A 295 -9.15 -29.76 3.00
N HIS A 296 -9.54 -29.56 4.26
CA HIS A 296 -10.92 -29.61 4.67
C HIS A 296 -11.69 -28.39 4.14
N VAL A 297 -12.52 -28.62 3.13
CA VAL A 297 -13.51 -27.64 2.67
C VAL A 297 -14.70 -27.69 3.62
N ALA A 298 -14.98 -26.58 4.32
CA ALA A 298 -16.14 -26.50 5.17
C ALA A 298 -17.42 -26.57 4.31
N MET A 299 -18.18 -27.65 4.47
CA MET A 299 -19.49 -27.75 3.85
C MET A 299 -20.46 -26.87 4.65
N PRO A 300 -21.12 -25.89 4.02
CA PRO A 300 -22.10 -25.08 4.71
C PRO A 300 -23.23 -26.01 5.16
N LYS A 301 -23.56 -25.96 6.45
CA LYS A 301 -24.79 -26.60 6.93
C LYS A 301 -25.96 -25.92 6.20
N PRO A 302 -26.90 -26.69 5.64
CA PRO A 302 -28.12 -26.09 5.09
C PRO A 302 -28.76 -25.26 6.19
N ARG A 303 -29.00 -23.98 5.89
CA ARG A 303 -29.66 -23.04 6.80
C ARG A 303 -31.14 -23.42 6.88
N ASP A 304 -31.73 -23.36 8.07
CA ASP A 304 -33.18 -23.51 8.22
C ASP A 304 -33.89 -22.48 7.33
N ASN A 305 -34.75 -23.00 6.44
CA ASN A 305 -35.63 -22.32 5.48
C ASN A 305 -35.00 -21.29 4.53
N SER A 306 -34.72 -21.78 3.32
CA SER A 306 -34.89 -21.14 2.01
C SER A 306 -34.40 -19.70 1.83
N ALA A 307 -33.24 -19.57 1.17
CA ALA A 307 -32.93 -18.37 0.40
C ALA A 307 -34.07 -18.13 -0.62
N GLY A 308 -34.84 -17.07 -0.39
CA GLY A 308 -36.05 -16.73 -1.17
C GLY A 308 -37.30 -16.48 -0.32
N VAL A 309 -37.35 -16.94 0.94
CA VAL A 309 -38.49 -16.69 1.85
C VAL A 309 -38.15 -15.65 2.93
N TYR A 310 -36.87 -15.49 3.26
CA TYR A 310 -36.43 -14.55 4.29
C TYR A 310 -36.22 -13.13 3.74
N SER A 311 -37.07 -12.19 4.14
CA SER A 311 -36.84 -10.75 3.96
C SER A 311 -36.10 -10.20 5.20
N ALA A 312 -34.85 -9.77 5.02
CA ALA A 312 -34.07 -9.18 6.09
C ALA A 312 -34.59 -7.75 6.37
N SER A 313 -35.23 -7.53 7.53
CA SER A 313 -35.62 -6.18 7.95
C SER A 313 -34.38 -5.37 8.31
N LEU A 314 -34.07 -4.35 7.51
CA LEU A 314 -32.98 -3.38 7.76
C LEU A 314 -33.22 -2.58 9.04
N LYS A 315 -34.48 -2.42 9.46
CA LYS A 315 -34.89 -1.65 10.64
C LYS A 315 -34.45 -2.26 11.98
N LYS A 316 -34.24 -3.59 12.03
CA LYS A 316 -33.82 -4.32 13.24
C LYS A 316 -32.47 -3.86 13.79
N HIS A 317 -31.62 -3.28 12.95
CA HIS A 317 -30.28 -2.84 13.31
C HIS A 317 -30.16 -1.34 13.60
N TYR A 318 -31.27 -0.59 13.56
CA TYR A 318 -31.24 0.84 13.87
C TYR A 318 -31.01 1.07 15.38
N LEU A 319 -30.29 2.13 15.71
CA LEU A 319 -30.05 2.57 17.08
C LEU A 319 -31.00 3.76 17.34
N LEU A 320 -32.15 3.47 17.94
CA LEU A 320 -33.16 4.47 18.32
C LEU A 320 -33.14 4.67 19.83
N ALA A 321 -33.72 5.77 20.31
CA ALA A 321 -33.84 6.04 21.74
C ALA A 321 -34.69 4.95 22.45
N ASN A 322 -35.71 4.45 21.77
CA ASN A 322 -36.53 3.32 22.21
C ASN A 322 -36.50 2.22 21.14
N ASP A 323 -36.21 0.99 21.57
CA ASP A 323 -36.14 -0.15 20.66
C ASP A 323 -37.52 -0.60 20.14
N GLU A 324 -38.60 -0.20 20.81
CA GLU A 324 -39.99 -0.53 20.45
C GLU A 324 -40.44 0.14 19.15
N TRP A 325 -39.92 1.34 18.84
CA TRP A 325 -40.30 2.10 17.65
C TRP A 325 -39.54 1.68 16.39
N LYS A 326 -38.69 0.64 16.45
CA LYS A 326 -37.88 0.23 15.29
C LYS A 326 -38.73 -0.20 14.10
N GLU A 327 -39.89 -0.80 14.34
CA GLU A 327 -40.74 -1.30 13.25
C GLU A 327 -41.84 -0.30 12.84
N ASP A 328 -41.93 0.85 13.51
CA ASP A 328 -42.91 1.89 13.18
C ASP A 328 -42.70 2.44 11.75
N ILE A 329 -43.80 2.92 11.15
CA ILE A 329 -43.83 3.44 9.79
C ILE A 329 -44.11 4.94 9.87
N SER A 330 -43.12 5.76 9.52
CA SER A 330 -43.29 7.19 9.38
C SER A 330 -44.13 7.52 8.13
N PRO A 331 -45.19 8.35 8.22
CA PRO A 331 -45.89 8.83 7.04
C PRO A 331 -44.95 9.61 6.12
N GLY A 332 -44.87 9.24 4.84
CA GLY A 332 -44.01 9.95 3.88
C GLY A 332 -44.68 11.18 3.28
N ILE A 333 -45.98 11.10 2.97
CA ILE A 333 -46.75 12.16 2.30
C ILE A 333 -48.03 12.39 3.08
N LEU A 334 -48.34 13.66 3.36
CA LEU A 334 -49.59 14.10 3.98
C LEU A 334 -50.15 15.27 3.17
N ASP A 335 -51.40 15.15 2.71
CA ASP A 335 -52.14 16.20 1.96
C ASP A 335 -51.38 16.82 0.77
N GLY A 336 -50.59 16.00 0.06
CA GLY A 336 -49.82 16.44 -1.12
C GLY A 336 -48.48 17.10 -0.78
N HIS A 337 -48.09 17.10 0.50
CA HIS A 337 -46.80 17.61 0.98
C HIS A 337 -45.98 16.47 1.58
N ASN A 338 -44.65 16.57 1.43
CA ASN A 338 -43.71 15.61 2.01
C ASN A 338 -43.52 15.92 3.50
N VAL A 339 -43.72 14.92 4.36
CA VAL A 339 -43.63 15.10 5.82
C VAL A 339 -42.20 15.38 6.28
N ALA A 340 -41.20 14.85 5.56
CA ALA A 340 -39.79 15.04 5.92
C ALA A 340 -39.34 16.51 5.82
N ASP A 341 -40.01 17.32 5.00
CA ASP A 341 -39.66 18.73 4.79
C ASP A 341 -40.10 19.61 5.98
N PHE A 342 -41.01 19.11 6.83
CA PHE A 342 -41.55 19.81 8.00
C PHE A 342 -41.07 19.21 9.32
N LEU A 343 -40.04 18.36 9.30
CA LEU A 343 -39.59 17.65 10.50
C LEU A 343 -38.47 18.43 11.21
N ASP A 344 -38.85 19.40 12.05
CA ASP A 344 -37.93 20.22 12.83
C ASP A 344 -38.10 20.01 14.34
N PRO A 345 -37.00 20.01 15.14
CA PRO A 345 -37.08 19.85 16.60
C PRO A 345 -37.92 20.93 17.30
N ASP A 346 -37.92 22.15 16.74
CA ASP A 346 -38.51 23.35 17.35
C ASP A 346 -39.84 23.74 16.68
N ILE A 347 -40.47 22.82 15.94
CA ILE A 347 -41.65 23.15 15.13
C ILE A 347 -42.82 23.69 15.95
N LEU A 348 -42.99 23.21 17.19
CA LEU A 348 -44.07 23.66 18.08
C LEU A 348 -43.91 25.12 18.46
N GLU A 349 -42.69 25.57 18.75
CA GLU A 349 -42.41 26.98 19.09
C GLU A 349 -42.71 27.90 17.91
N ARG A 350 -42.33 27.48 16.70
CA ARG A 350 -42.64 28.23 15.47
C ARG A 350 -44.14 28.27 15.17
N CYS A 351 -44.88 27.20 15.45
CA CYS A 351 -46.34 27.19 15.32
C CYS A 351 -47.00 28.14 16.34
N GLU A 352 -46.55 28.16 17.59
CA GLU A 352 -47.07 29.08 18.61
C GLU A 352 -46.80 30.55 18.28
N GLU A 353 -45.65 30.87 17.69
CA GLU A 353 -45.37 32.21 17.16
C GLU A 353 -46.32 32.61 16.04
N MET A 354 -46.56 31.69 15.10
CA MET A 354 -47.47 31.92 13.99
C MET A 354 -48.92 32.09 14.45
N GLU A 355 -49.39 31.27 15.39
CA GLU A 355 -50.73 31.40 15.99
C GLU A 355 -50.90 32.72 16.74
N ARG A 356 -49.85 33.21 17.39
CA ARG A 356 -49.87 34.51 18.08
C ARG A 356 -49.97 35.67 17.10
N GLU A 357 -49.27 35.58 15.96
CA GLU A 357 -49.36 36.56 14.88
C GLU A 357 -50.74 36.54 14.20
N GLU A 358 -51.28 35.36 13.91
CA GLU A 358 -52.65 35.22 13.39
C GLU A 358 -53.70 35.74 14.38
N GLY A 359 -53.53 35.46 15.68
CA GLY A 359 -54.41 35.95 16.74
C GLY A 359 -54.46 37.48 16.81
N LEU A 360 -53.30 38.14 16.71
CA LEU A 360 -53.22 39.60 16.64
C LEU A 360 -53.91 40.14 15.39
N ARG A 361 -53.72 39.50 14.22
CA ARG A 361 -54.44 39.88 12.99
C ARG A 361 -55.95 39.73 13.11
N LEU A 362 -56.42 38.68 13.77
CA LEU A 362 -57.84 38.42 14.01
C LEU A 362 -58.45 39.42 14.99
N GLU A 363 -57.73 39.82 16.04
CA GLU A 363 -58.16 40.88 16.96
C GLU A 363 -58.23 42.24 16.26
N GLU A 364 -57.28 42.55 15.36
CA GLU A 364 -57.34 43.76 14.54
C GLU A 364 -58.53 43.76 13.58
N GLU A 365 -58.83 42.64 12.91
CA GLU A 365 -60.03 42.48 12.08
C GLU A 365 -61.31 42.56 12.93
N ALA A 366 -61.34 41.94 14.11
CA ALA A 366 -62.49 41.98 15.02
C ALA A 366 -62.72 43.38 15.60
N ALA A 367 -61.67 44.14 15.90
CA ALA A 367 -61.78 45.54 16.35
C ALA A 367 -62.32 46.44 15.23
N GLN A 368 -61.96 46.16 13.97
CA GLN A 368 -62.54 46.85 12.81
C GLN A 368 -64.01 46.47 12.59
N ASP A 369 -64.37 45.20 12.75
CA ASP A 369 -65.76 44.73 12.61
C ASP A 369 -66.67 45.18 13.78
N ALA A 370 -66.14 45.27 15.01
CA ALA A 370 -66.89 45.71 16.19
C ALA A 370 -67.25 47.21 16.19
N PHE A 371 -66.50 48.05 15.46
CA PHE A 371 -66.83 49.48 15.31
C PHE A 371 -68.07 49.72 14.42
N MET A 372 -68.59 48.67 13.75
CA MET A 372 -69.66 48.78 12.75
C MET A 372 -71.02 48.24 13.21
N ILE A 373 -71.16 47.76 14.45
CA ILE A 373 -72.38 47.08 14.92
C ILE A 373 -72.74 47.50 16.35
N ASP A 374 -73.22 48.72 16.57
CA ASP A 374 -74.04 49.01 17.76
C ASP A 374 -75.20 49.95 17.38
N GLY A 375 -76.41 49.43 17.46
CA GLY A 375 -77.64 50.07 16.98
C GLY A 375 -78.81 49.09 16.95
N HIS A 376 -79.45 48.92 18.11
CA HIS A 376 -80.59 48.06 18.43
C HIS A 376 -81.82 48.22 17.52
N ASP A 377 -82.55 47.11 17.30
CA ASP A 377 -83.95 46.95 17.75
C ASP A 377 -84.48 45.51 17.52
N GLU A 378 -85.17 44.96 18.53
CA GLU A 378 -85.66 43.58 18.58
C GLU A 378 -86.74 43.30 17.53
N LEU A 379 -86.47 42.34 16.63
CA LEU A 379 -87.32 42.03 15.47
C LEU A 379 -88.44 41.02 15.79
N THR A 380 -89.66 41.28 15.31
CA THR A 380 -90.86 40.41 15.44
C THR A 380 -90.70 39.06 14.74
N GLU A 381 -91.51 38.05 15.07
CA GLU A 381 -91.33 36.65 14.61
C GLU A 381 -91.28 36.49 13.08
N GLU A 382 -92.06 37.27 12.33
CA GLU A 382 -92.00 37.28 10.85
C GLU A 382 -90.66 37.83 10.33
N GLN A 383 -90.11 38.83 11.01
CA GLN A 383 -88.79 39.37 10.70
C GLN A 383 -87.67 38.40 11.07
N ARG A 384 -87.87 37.55 12.09
CA ARG A 384 -86.94 36.46 12.45
C ARG A 384 -86.90 35.36 11.40
N GLU A 385 -88.04 35.01 10.80
CA GLU A 385 -88.09 34.10 9.66
C GLU A 385 -87.44 34.69 8.41
N ILE A 386 -87.65 35.98 8.13
CA ILE A 386 -86.99 36.67 7.01
C ILE A 386 -85.48 36.74 7.26
N LEU A 387 -85.05 37.05 8.49
CA LEU A 387 -83.65 37.04 8.89
C LEU A 387 -83.05 35.63 8.79
N GLY A 388 -83.82 34.59 9.11
CA GLY A 388 -83.45 33.19 8.92
C GLY A 388 -83.27 32.83 7.45
N LYS A 389 -84.17 33.28 6.57
CA LYS A 389 -84.04 33.13 5.11
C LYS A 389 -82.83 33.88 4.57
N ILE A 390 -82.56 35.09 5.07
CA ILE A 390 -81.37 35.89 4.71
C ILE A 390 -80.08 35.20 5.20
N ARG A 391 -80.03 34.71 6.45
CA ARG A 391 -78.87 33.99 6.99
C ARG A 391 -78.60 32.71 6.20
N LYS A 392 -79.62 31.92 5.85
CA LYS A 392 -79.47 30.72 5.00
C LYS A 392 -78.95 31.08 3.60
N LYS A 393 -79.50 32.14 2.98
CA LYS A 393 -79.05 32.60 1.66
C LYS A 393 -77.62 33.16 1.71
N LYS A 394 -77.25 33.88 2.78
CA LYS A 394 -75.89 34.40 3.02
C LYS A 394 -74.91 33.25 3.29
N ALA A 395 -75.30 32.23 4.05
CA ALA A 395 -74.50 31.03 4.27
C ALA A 395 -74.23 30.27 2.96
N MET A 396 -75.25 30.07 2.11
CA MET A 396 -75.05 29.48 0.78
C MET A 396 -74.13 30.34 -0.10
N LEU A 397 -74.23 31.67 -0.04
CA LEU A 397 -73.37 32.58 -0.80
C LEU A 397 -71.92 32.57 -0.28
N ILE A 398 -71.72 32.49 1.03
CA ILE A 398 -70.39 32.34 1.66
C ILE A 398 -69.80 30.98 1.30
N GLN A 399 -70.60 29.92 1.26
CA GLN A 399 -70.16 28.60 0.85
C GLN A 399 -69.77 28.57 -0.64
N GLU A 400 -70.58 29.16 -1.53
CA GLU A 400 -70.19 29.37 -2.93
C GLU A 400 -68.91 30.22 -3.05
N HIS A 401 -68.76 31.26 -2.25
CA HIS A 401 -67.59 32.13 -2.26
C HIS A 401 -66.34 31.41 -1.75
N ARG A 402 -66.45 30.60 -0.67
CA ARG A 402 -65.35 29.74 -0.17
C ARG A 402 -64.94 28.71 -1.23
N MET A 403 -65.90 28.14 -1.95
CA MET A 403 -65.66 27.23 -3.08
C MET A 403 -65.04 27.95 -4.29
N LYS A 404 -65.32 29.25 -4.50
CA LYS A 404 -64.70 30.08 -5.57
C LYS A 404 -63.33 30.67 -5.17
N LYS A 405 -63.04 30.80 -3.87
CA LYS A 405 -61.77 31.35 -3.33
C LYS A 405 -60.56 30.43 -3.54
N SER A 406 -60.77 29.13 -3.73
CA SER A 406 -59.68 28.16 -3.98
C SER A 406 -59.08 28.24 -5.39
N THR A 407 -59.63 29.07 -6.28
CA THR A 407 -59.11 29.33 -7.64
C THR A 407 -59.17 30.81 -7.98
N ALA A 408 -58.33 31.62 -7.33
CA ALA A 408 -58.19 33.05 -7.64
C ALA A 408 -56.92 33.34 -8.44
N GLU A 409 -56.99 33.12 -9.77
CA GLU A 409 -56.20 33.91 -10.71
C GLU A 409 -57.02 35.15 -11.12
N SER A 410 -56.34 36.30 -11.27
CA SER A 410 -56.94 37.56 -11.72
C SER A 410 -57.53 37.42 -13.13
N ARG A 411 -58.85 37.20 -13.22
CA ARG A 411 -59.59 37.36 -14.47
C ARG A 411 -60.16 38.78 -14.56
N ASN A 412 -59.72 39.52 -15.58
CA ASN A 412 -60.32 40.80 -15.94
C ASN A 412 -61.81 40.63 -16.26
N SER A 413 -62.60 41.59 -15.79
CA SER A 413 -64.05 41.78 -15.92
C SER A 413 -64.72 41.05 -17.10
N GLN A 414 -65.62 40.09 -16.79
CA GLN A 414 -66.65 39.63 -17.73
C GLN A 414 -67.95 40.44 -17.54
N PRO A 415 -68.66 40.78 -18.63
CA PRO A 415 -69.93 41.49 -18.56
C PRO A 415 -71.02 40.60 -17.92
N ARG A 416 -71.81 41.18 -17.01
CA ARG A 416 -72.92 40.44 -16.36
C ARG A 416 -74.10 40.26 -17.33
N ASP A 417 -74.63 39.05 -17.40
CA ASP A 417 -75.80 38.69 -18.20
C ASP A 417 -77.11 39.31 -17.67
N CYS A 418 -77.95 39.80 -18.58
CA CYS A 418 -79.23 40.47 -18.28
C CYS A 418 -80.23 39.62 -17.46
N ARG A 419 -80.05 38.30 -17.37
CA ARG A 419 -80.94 37.38 -16.65
C ARG A 419 -80.89 37.53 -15.12
N GLN A 420 -79.75 37.96 -14.56
CA GLN A 420 -79.64 38.23 -13.12
C GLN A 420 -80.41 39.48 -12.69
N LEU A 421 -80.57 40.46 -13.58
CA LEU A 421 -81.31 41.68 -13.27
C LEU A 421 -82.82 41.40 -13.15
N THR A 422 -83.33 40.46 -13.94
CA THR A 422 -84.73 40.05 -13.91
C THR A 422 -85.08 39.29 -12.63
N SER A 423 -84.19 38.44 -12.09
CA SER A 423 -84.40 37.78 -10.80
C SER A 423 -84.27 38.72 -9.60
N MET A 424 -83.60 39.87 -9.79
CA MET A 424 -83.55 40.98 -8.85
C MET A 424 -84.74 41.95 -8.99
N GLY A 425 -85.70 41.68 -9.89
CA GLY A 425 -86.94 42.45 -10.03
C GLY A 425 -86.79 43.80 -10.75
N VAL A 426 -85.71 44.01 -11.50
CA VAL A 426 -85.45 45.25 -12.25
C VAL A 426 -85.67 45.03 -13.75
N ASP A 427 -86.42 45.92 -14.41
CA ASP A 427 -86.74 45.85 -15.83
C ASP A 427 -85.52 46.24 -16.71
N PRO A 428 -85.00 45.37 -17.59
CA PRO A 428 -83.71 45.57 -18.26
C PRO A 428 -83.74 46.51 -19.49
N THR A 429 -84.91 47.04 -19.85
CA THR A 429 -85.12 47.82 -21.09
C THR A 429 -84.26 49.09 -21.17
N ALA A 430 -84.02 49.78 -20.04
CA ALA A 430 -83.19 50.99 -19.98
C ALA A 430 -81.69 50.71 -20.13
N ALA A 431 -81.19 49.54 -19.70
CA ALA A 431 -79.78 49.16 -19.81
C ALA A 431 -79.40 48.79 -21.26
N VAL A 432 -80.32 48.13 -21.97
CA VAL A 432 -80.17 47.79 -23.39
C VAL A 432 -80.11 49.05 -24.27
N ASN A 433 -80.88 50.09 -23.94
CA ASN A 433 -80.88 51.35 -24.68
C ASN A 433 -79.61 52.21 -24.45
N ARG A 434 -78.93 52.06 -23.29
CA ARG A 434 -77.61 52.69 -23.04
C ARG A 434 -76.48 52.05 -23.85
N LEU A 435 -76.51 50.73 -24.03
CA LEU A 435 -75.54 50.00 -24.88
C LEU A 435 -75.69 50.34 -26.37
N ARG A 436 -76.87 50.81 -26.81
CA ARG A 436 -77.12 51.26 -28.19
C ARG A 436 -76.65 52.69 -28.50
N ASN A 437 -76.36 53.52 -27.49
CA ASN A 437 -76.10 54.96 -27.66
C ASN A 437 -74.62 55.42 -27.47
N GLN A 438 -73.65 54.51 -27.45
CA GLN A 438 -72.22 54.87 -27.58
C GLN A 438 -71.65 54.46 -28.94
N SER A 439 -71.98 55.25 -29.95
CA SER A 439 -71.19 55.40 -31.18
C SER A 439 -70.14 56.50 -30.97
N ARG A 440 -68.89 56.16 -30.63
CA ARG A 440 -67.69 57.04 -30.66
C ARG A 440 -66.47 56.25 -30.15
N GLY A 441 -65.31 56.16 -30.80
CA GLY A 441 -64.84 56.64 -32.10
C GLY A 441 -63.54 55.92 -32.44
N ARG A 442 -63.33 55.63 -33.72
CA ARG A 442 -62.08 55.09 -34.25
C ARG A 442 -60.99 56.16 -34.16
N LYS A 443 -59.93 55.95 -33.38
CA LYS A 443 -58.69 56.75 -33.48
C LYS A 443 -57.61 55.95 -34.23
N ARG A 444 -57.08 56.60 -35.27
CA ARG A 444 -55.89 56.27 -36.06
C ARG A 444 -54.62 56.56 -35.25
N GLU A 445 -53.54 55.83 -35.57
CA GLU A 445 -52.16 56.09 -35.15
C GLU A 445 -51.63 57.46 -35.63
N ARG A 446 -50.70 58.05 -34.86
CA ARG A 446 -49.64 58.97 -35.35
C ARG A 446 -48.33 58.81 -34.55
N SER A 447 -47.35 58.19 -35.22
CA SER A 447 -45.88 58.45 -35.30
C SER A 447 -45.04 58.92 -34.10
N LEU A 448 -44.14 58.02 -33.65
CA LEU A 448 -42.67 58.14 -33.39
C LEU A 448 -42.08 59.24 -32.46
N SER A 449 -41.25 58.72 -31.52
CA SER A 449 -39.94 59.22 -31.04
C SER A 449 -39.85 60.12 -29.79
N ARG A 450 -39.28 59.54 -28.71
CA ARG A 450 -38.12 60.00 -27.89
C ARG A 450 -38.06 59.11 -26.64
N ALA A 451 -37.25 58.05 -26.62
CA ALA A 451 -35.79 58.00 -26.37
C ALA A 451 -35.53 57.43 -24.96
N ASP A 452 -34.72 56.38 -24.94
CA ASP A 452 -34.18 55.61 -23.80
C ASP A 452 -33.40 56.42 -22.76
N GLY A 453 -33.11 55.75 -21.63
CA GLY A 453 -32.03 56.05 -20.68
C GLY A 453 -32.29 55.37 -19.32
N ASP A 454 -31.97 54.10 -19.06
CA ASP A 454 -30.66 53.45 -18.76
C ASP A 454 -30.05 53.74 -17.36
N ASP A 455 -29.35 52.72 -16.82
CA ASP A 455 -28.21 52.70 -15.86
C ASP A 455 -28.42 52.61 -14.31
N ALA A 456 -27.65 51.88 -13.47
CA ALA A 456 -26.61 50.83 -13.59
C ALA A 456 -26.08 50.33 -12.17
N MET A 457 -25.90 49.00 -12.01
CA MET A 457 -24.83 48.11 -11.42
C MET A 457 -24.02 48.27 -10.07
N ASP A 458 -23.61 47.08 -9.56
CA ASP A 458 -22.85 46.54 -8.37
C ASP A 458 -21.36 46.95 -8.07
N VAL A 459 -20.81 46.59 -6.87
CA VAL A 459 -19.48 45.92 -6.59
C VAL A 459 -19.16 45.69 -5.08
N ASP A 460 -18.68 44.47 -4.73
CA ASP A 460 -18.25 43.91 -3.42
C ASP A 460 -16.84 44.34 -2.89
N GLY A 461 -16.61 44.30 -1.56
CA GLY A 461 -15.29 44.51 -0.92
C GLY A 461 -15.07 43.79 0.42
N GLN A 462 -13.94 43.07 0.53
CA GLN A 462 -13.53 42.08 1.53
C GLN A 462 -13.27 42.60 2.98
N HIS A 463 -13.51 41.74 3.97
CA HIS A 463 -13.25 41.97 5.41
C HIS A 463 -11.75 42.01 5.80
N SER A 464 -11.37 42.91 6.72
CA SER A 464 -10.90 42.54 8.08
C SER A 464 -10.35 43.73 8.90
N ASP A 465 -10.50 43.58 10.21
CA ASP A 465 -9.83 44.27 11.32
C ASP A 465 -10.30 45.65 11.83
N LYS A 466 -10.94 45.54 13.00
CA LYS A 466 -10.79 46.37 14.22
C LYS A 466 -11.40 47.77 14.20
N LYS A 467 -12.52 47.83 14.94
CA LYS A 467 -13.15 49.02 15.51
C LYS A 467 -12.12 50.00 16.08
N LEU A 468 -11.99 51.12 15.38
CA LEU A 468 -12.20 52.49 15.88
C LEU A 468 -11.83 52.78 17.34
N ARG A 469 -10.62 53.35 17.49
CA ARG A 469 -10.28 54.60 18.19
C ARG A 469 -10.94 54.92 19.54
N THR A 470 -10.10 55.15 20.54
CA THR A 470 -10.16 56.39 21.34
C THR A 470 -8.79 57.06 21.40
N MET A 471 -8.81 58.38 21.25
CA MET A 471 -7.70 59.30 21.01
C MET A 471 -7.84 60.45 22.00
N SER A 472 -6.75 60.89 22.63
CA SER A 472 -6.49 62.30 22.91
C SER A 472 -5.01 62.47 23.28
N ARG A 473 -4.17 62.83 22.30
CA ARG A 473 -3.59 64.19 22.08
C ARG A 473 -2.57 64.57 23.17
N SER A 474 -1.34 64.88 22.80
CA SER A 474 -0.98 66.17 22.19
C SER A 474 -0.30 66.10 20.83
N ARG A 475 -0.68 67.06 19.98
CA ARG A 475 -0.28 67.28 18.59
C ARG A 475 0.04 68.77 18.45
N SER A 476 1.18 69.15 17.87
CA SER A 476 1.48 70.45 17.20
C SER A 476 2.96 70.46 16.79
N LYS A 477 3.42 70.74 15.56
CA LYS A 477 3.00 71.60 14.43
C LYS A 477 3.38 70.91 13.08
N SER A 478 2.51 70.71 12.09
CA SER A 478 2.08 71.58 10.96
C SER A 478 2.76 71.30 9.59
N ARG A 479 2.08 70.49 8.76
CA ARG A 479 1.82 70.61 7.29
C ARG A 479 2.98 70.48 6.26
N PRO A 480 2.64 70.16 4.98
CA PRO A 480 3.13 68.95 4.29
C PRO A 480 4.22 69.23 3.24
N ILE A 481 4.95 68.18 2.86
CA ILE A 481 5.64 67.97 1.57
C ILE A 481 5.67 66.45 1.33
N GLU A 482 5.46 66.04 0.09
CA GLU A 482 5.66 64.69 -0.44
C GLU A 482 7.11 64.19 -0.22
N GLU A 483 7.33 62.91 -0.55
CA GLU A 483 8.64 62.24 -0.68
C GLU A 483 9.33 61.70 0.60
N VAL A 484 9.40 60.36 0.63
CA VAL A 484 10.57 59.50 0.95
C VAL A 484 11.35 59.73 2.28
N VAL A 485 11.50 58.61 3.02
CA VAL A 485 12.40 58.28 4.18
C VAL A 485 11.99 58.77 5.58
N PRO A 486 11.99 57.89 6.61
CA PRO A 486 13.22 57.70 7.39
C PRO A 486 13.56 56.23 7.74
N GLU A 487 14.67 55.78 7.18
CA GLU A 487 15.50 54.63 7.55
C GLU A 487 16.52 55.06 8.63
N VAL A 488 16.13 55.94 9.58
CA VAL A 488 17.10 56.63 10.47
C VAL A 488 16.80 56.48 11.97
N GLU A 489 15.63 55.97 12.37
CA GLU A 489 15.38 55.64 13.79
C GLU A 489 15.94 54.26 14.21
N GLY A 490 16.23 53.38 13.25
CA GLY A 490 16.84 52.08 13.52
C GLY A 490 18.34 52.11 13.83
N LEU A 491 19.02 53.23 13.53
CA LEU A 491 20.50 53.31 13.62
C LEU A 491 21.02 53.86 14.96
N CYS A 492 20.17 54.38 15.85
CA CYS A 492 20.57 54.79 17.20
C CYS A 492 20.38 53.72 18.29
N GLN A 493 19.90 52.52 17.93
CA GLN A 493 19.77 51.38 18.84
C GLN A 493 21.02 50.48 18.83
N GLU A 494 22.22 51.03 19.05
CA GLU A 494 23.40 50.19 19.37
C GLU A 494 23.30 49.55 20.77
N GLN A 495 22.21 49.76 21.52
CA GLN A 495 22.05 49.34 22.90
C GLN A 495 21.46 47.93 23.11
N GLU A 496 21.03 47.23 22.06
CA GLU A 496 20.35 45.93 22.23
C GLU A 496 21.27 44.70 22.25
N GLN A 497 22.58 44.82 21.94
CA GLN A 497 23.48 43.65 21.96
C GLN A 497 23.82 43.12 23.37
N GLY A 498 23.46 43.86 24.43
CA GLY A 498 23.81 43.52 25.83
C GLY A 498 22.68 42.94 26.68
N GLY A 499 21.47 42.75 26.15
CA GLY A 499 20.32 42.22 26.91
C GLY A 499 19.91 43.07 28.13
N ARG A 500 20.12 44.39 28.08
CA ARG A 500 19.81 45.33 29.18
C ARG A 500 18.33 45.66 29.22
N ARG A 501 17.76 45.86 30.43
CA ARG A 501 16.35 46.24 30.61
C ARG A 501 16.17 47.77 30.44
N GLY A 502 16.52 48.27 29.26
CA GLY A 502 16.41 49.69 28.89
C GLY A 502 17.64 50.54 29.27
N GLU A 503 17.60 51.82 28.90
CA GLU A 503 18.76 52.73 28.95
C GLU A 503 19.25 53.07 30.38
N ALA A 504 18.39 52.87 31.38
CA ALA A 504 18.67 53.12 32.79
C ALA A 504 19.44 51.98 33.48
N ASP A 505 19.54 50.80 32.86
CA ASP A 505 20.20 49.63 33.45
C ASP A 505 21.72 49.65 33.23
N ARG A 506 22.48 50.08 34.25
CA ARG A 506 23.94 50.26 34.22
C ARG A 506 24.70 49.41 35.25
N VAL A 507 24.12 48.30 35.72
CA VAL A 507 24.76 47.43 36.73
C VAL A 507 25.96 46.69 36.13
N ILE A 508 27.13 46.78 36.77
CA ILE A 508 28.36 46.08 36.34
C ILE A 508 28.53 44.80 37.18
N PRO A 509 28.30 43.59 36.62
CA PRO A 509 28.49 42.35 37.36
C PRO A 509 29.97 42.03 37.57
N THR A 510 30.34 41.59 38.78
CA THR A 510 31.69 41.09 39.05
C THR A 510 31.89 39.70 38.44
N LEU A 511 32.39 39.63 37.22
CA LEU A 511 32.54 38.39 36.44
C LEU A 511 33.52 37.38 37.05
N LYS A 512 34.50 37.83 37.85
CA LYS A 512 35.51 36.98 38.51
C LYS A 512 35.58 37.27 40.01
N PRO A 513 34.62 36.80 40.81
CA PRO A 513 34.62 37.07 42.25
C PRO A 513 35.80 36.34 42.92
N LYS A 514 36.53 37.06 43.76
CA LYS A 514 37.82 36.61 44.34
C LYS A 514 37.73 35.25 45.05
N HIS A 515 36.70 35.02 45.86
CA HIS A 515 36.48 33.75 46.58
C HIS A 515 36.26 32.53 45.66
N LEU A 516 35.98 32.74 44.37
CA LEU A 516 35.92 31.67 43.36
C LEU A 516 37.29 31.24 42.85
N PHE A 517 38.20 32.20 42.68
CA PHE A 517 39.44 32.04 41.92
C PHE A 517 40.73 32.23 42.73
N SER A 518 40.65 32.76 43.95
CA SER A 518 41.78 32.84 44.86
C SER A 518 41.80 31.67 45.83
N GLU A 519 43.01 31.18 46.13
CA GLU A 519 43.33 30.06 47.02
C GLU A 519 43.09 28.65 46.41
N LYS A 520 43.90 27.68 46.86
CA LYS A 520 43.78 26.26 46.51
C LYS A 520 43.20 25.50 47.70
N ARG A 521 42.31 24.54 47.44
CA ARG A 521 41.73 23.70 48.50
C ARG A 521 42.79 22.73 49.02
N GLY A 522 43.11 22.82 50.31
CA GLY A 522 43.92 21.83 51.04
C GLY A 522 43.06 20.71 51.64
N ILE A 523 43.71 19.73 52.25
CA ILE A 523 43.04 18.69 53.04
C ILE A 523 42.64 19.32 54.39
N GLY A 524 41.34 19.52 54.62
CA GLY A 524 40.81 20.19 55.82
C GLY A 524 39.43 20.81 55.59
N LYS A 525 39.06 21.80 56.41
CA LYS A 525 37.80 22.55 56.26
C LYS A 525 37.79 23.36 54.97
N THR A 526 36.71 23.26 54.19
CA THR A 526 36.56 23.96 52.90
C THR A 526 35.68 25.20 53.04
N SER A 527 35.97 26.22 52.22
CA SER A 527 35.22 27.49 52.18
C SER A 527 33.83 27.38 51.54
N ARG A 528 33.50 26.22 50.98
CA ARG A 528 32.20 25.89 50.37
C ARG A 528 31.82 24.48 50.81
N ARG A 529 30.52 24.28 51.04
CA ARG A 529 29.96 22.99 51.48
C ARG A 529 30.12 21.91 50.42
#